data_AF-A0A3N5P0D1-F1
#
_entry.id   AF-A0A3N5P0D1-F1
#
_cell.length_a   1.000
_cell.length_b   1.000
_cell.length_c   1.000
_cell.angle_alpha   90.00
_cell.angle_beta   90.00
_cell.angle_gamma   90.00
#
_symmetry.space_group_name_H-M   'P 1'
#
loop_
_entity.id
_entity.type
_entity.pdbx_description
1 polymer ?
#
loop_
_entity_poly.entity_id
_entity_poly.type
_entity_poly.pdbx_seq_one_letter_code
_entity_poly.pdbx_strand_id
1 'polypeptide(L)'
;MPSTREIRRRIRSVKNISQVTRAMQMVAAAKMRRAQEQVLATRPYTEKAWEILTHLAAQQGADEEAHPLLRVRDEINRAGLVLITADKGLAGSYNHNMIQAAWRFV
;
A
#
# COMPACT_ATOMS: atom_id res chain seq x y z
N MET A 1 -26.41 5.03 40.13
CA MET A 1 -26.82 4.20 38.97
C MET A 1 -26.98 5.11 37.77
N PRO A 2 -26.50 4.73 36.56
CA PRO A 2 -26.73 5.55 35.37
C PRO A 2 -28.23 5.73 35.14
N SER A 3 -28.64 6.93 34.80
CA SER A 3 -30.06 7.22 34.57
C SER A 3 -30.55 6.50 33.30
N THR A 4 -31.82 6.11 33.26
CA THR A 4 -32.46 5.53 32.06
C THR A 4 -32.30 6.45 30.84
N ARG A 5 -32.20 7.76 31.05
CA ARG A 5 -31.91 8.76 30.01
C ARG A 5 -30.51 8.60 29.40
N GLU A 6 -29.49 8.36 30.23
CA GLU A 6 -28.11 8.14 29.76
C GLU A 6 -27.99 6.86 28.94
N ILE A 7 -28.64 5.78 29.39
CA ILE A 7 -28.68 4.51 28.64
C ILE A 7 -29.30 4.73 27.24
N ARG A 8 -30.47 5.40 27.16
CA ARG A 8 -31.10 5.72 25.87
C ARG A 8 -30.23 6.62 24.98
N ARG A 9 -29.48 7.57 25.57
CA ARG A 9 -28.55 8.42 24.83
C ARG A 9 -27.39 7.60 24.25
N ARG A 10 -26.82 6.68 25.04
CA ARG A 10 -25.73 5.80 24.58
C ARG A 10 -26.20 4.87 23.45
N ILE A 11 -27.39 4.29 23.56
CA ILE A 11 -27.99 3.45 22.50
C ILE A 11 -28.08 4.22 21.18
N ARG A 12 -28.62 5.45 21.21
CA ARG A 12 -28.70 6.30 20.01
C ARG A 12 -27.31 6.62 19.43
N SER A 13 -26.34 6.95 20.29
CA SER A 13 -24.97 7.22 19.85
C SER A 13 -24.33 6.01 19.14
N VAL A 14 -24.41 4.83 19.75
CA VAL A 14 -23.87 3.59 19.17
C VAL A 14 -24.56 3.23 17.85
N LYS A 15 -25.89 3.42 17.76
CA LYS A 15 -26.63 3.20 16.52
C LYS A 15 -26.16 4.13 15.40
N ASN A 16 -25.91 5.41 15.72
CA ASN A 16 -25.37 6.37 14.75
C ASN A 16 -23.96 6.00 14.30
N ILE A 17 -23.07 5.64 15.24
CA ILE A 17 -21.70 5.19 14.93
C ILE A 17 -21.74 3.96 14.00
N SER A 18 -22.61 2.98 14.29
CA SER A 18 -22.78 1.78 13.47
C SER A 18 -23.24 2.10 12.04
N GLN A 19 -24.14 3.07 11.85
CA GLN A 19 -24.58 3.49 10.52
C GLN A 19 -23.44 4.17 9.75
N VAL A 20 -22.69 5.06 10.40
CA VAL A 20 -21.55 5.76 9.78
C VAL A 20 -20.44 4.77 9.38
N THR A 21 -20.05 3.86 10.26
CA THR A 21 -19.01 2.88 9.95
C THR A 21 -19.45 1.90 8.87
N ARG A 22 -20.73 1.52 8.81
CA ARG A 22 -21.28 0.71 7.71
C ARG A 22 -21.19 1.44 6.36
N ALA A 23 -21.51 2.74 6.33
CA ALA A 23 -21.34 3.55 5.13
C ALA A 23 -19.86 3.65 4.71
N MET A 24 -18.95 3.90 5.67
CA MET A 24 -17.51 3.94 5.42
C MET A 24 -16.98 2.62 4.86
N GLN A 25 -17.45 1.48 5.39
CA GLN A 25 -17.08 0.15 4.89
C GLN A 25 -17.48 -0.03 3.43
N MET A 26 -18.70 0.36 3.05
CA MET A 26 -19.16 0.27 1.66
C MET A 26 -18.35 1.17 0.72
N VAL A 27 -18.02 2.39 1.15
CA VAL A 27 -17.16 3.31 0.38
C VAL A 27 -15.75 2.75 0.23
N ALA A 28 -15.19 2.18 1.30
CA ALA A 28 -13.86 1.56 1.26
C ALA A 28 -13.84 0.35 0.30
N ALA A 29 -14.87 -0.50 0.33
CA ALA A 29 -15.00 -1.63 -0.58
C ALA A 29 -15.08 -1.19 -2.05
N ALA A 30 -15.86 -0.14 -2.35
CA ALA A 30 -15.95 0.41 -3.69
C ALA A 30 -14.60 0.98 -4.18
N LYS A 31 -13.86 1.69 -3.31
CA LYS A 31 -12.51 2.20 -3.62
C LYS A 31 -11.51 1.07 -3.84
N MET A 32 -11.55 0.03 -3.03
CA MET A 32 -10.68 -1.14 -3.19
C MET A 32 -10.91 -1.82 -4.53
N ARG A 33 -12.18 -2.03 -4.91
CA ARG A 33 -12.53 -2.61 -6.22
C ARG A 33 -11.98 -1.76 -7.37
N ARG A 34 -12.20 -0.44 -7.32
CA ARG A 34 -11.67 0.48 -8.33
C ARG A 34 -10.13 0.43 -8.44
N ALA A 35 -9.43 0.37 -7.31
CA ALA A 35 -7.98 0.24 -7.30
C ALA A 35 -7.52 -1.10 -7.90
N GLN A 36 -8.21 -2.21 -7.61
CA GLN A 36 -7.93 -3.51 -8.22
C GLN A 36 -8.14 -3.49 -9.74
N GLU A 37 -9.24 -2.90 -10.21
CA GLU A 37 -9.52 -2.75 -11.64
C GLU A 37 -8.43 -1.93 -12.36
N GLN A 38 -7.96 -0.84 -11.75
CA GLN A 38 -6.85 -0.05 -12.28
C GLN A 38 -5.57 -0.87 -12.40
N VAL A 39 -5.21 -1.65 -11.37
CA VAL A 39 -4.03 -2.52 -11.40
C VAL A 39 -4.16 -3.56 -12.52
N LEU A 40 -5.31 -4.23 -12.63
CA LEU A 40 -5.55 -5.21 -13.67
C LEU A 40 -5.48 -4.60 -15.08
N ALA A 41 -6.00 -3.39 -15.26
CA ALA A 41 -5.93 -2.67 -16.54
C ALA A 41 -4.48 -2.34 -16.96
N THR A 42 -3.58 -2.09 -16.00
CA THR A 42 -2.16 -1.83 -16.30
C THR A 42 -1.35 -3.08 -16.62
N ARG A 43 -1.88 -4.28 -16.32
CA ARG A 43 -1.13 -5.53 -16.40
C ARG A 43 -0.50 -5.82 -17.78
N PRO A 44 -1.20 -5.66 -18.93
CA PRO A 44 -0.61 -5.93 -20.24
C PRO A 44 0.61 -5.05 -20.55
N TYR A 45 0.57 -3.77 -20.14
CA TYR A 45 1.70 -2.86 -20.28
C TYR A 45 2.88 -3.32 -19.43
N THR A 46 2.64 -3.61 -18.15
CA THR A 46 3.71 -4.02 -17.22
C THR A 46 4.36 -5.32 -17.66
N GLU A 47 3.58 -6.30 -18.16
CA GLU A 47 4.10 -7.56 -18.68
C GLU A 47 5.03 -7.36 -19.88
N LYS A 48 4.61 -6.54 -20.86
CA LYS A 48 5.46 -6.25 -22.04
C LYS A 48 6.65 -5.37 -21.73
N ALA A 49 6.49 -4.36 -20.88
CA ALA A 49 7.60 -3.55 -20.42
C ALA A 49 8.65 -4.41 -19.70
N TRP A 50 8.20 -5.34 -18.84
CA TRP A 50 9.09 -6.26 -18.15
C TRP A 50 9.84 -7.18 -19.11
N GLU A 51 9.16 -7.77 -20.10
CA GLU A 51 9.78 -8.62 -21.13
C GLU A 51 10.89 -7.88 -21.92
N ILE A 52 10.67 -6.61 -22.26
CA ILE A 52 11.66 -5.79 -22.96
C ILE A 52 12.84 -5.47 -22.04
N LEU A 53 12.56 -5.05 -20.80
CA LEU A 53 13.60 -4.68 -19.85
C LEU A 53 14.49 -5.86 -19.49
N THR A 54 13.93 -7.07 -19.34
CA THR A 54 14.72 -8.27 -19.05
C THR A 54 15.55 -8.72 -20.25
N HIS A 55 15.02 -8.64 -21.47
CA HIS A 55 15.81 -8.88 -22.68
C HIS A 55 16.98 -7.90 -22.79
N LEU A 56 16.73 -6.62 -22.57
CA LEU A 56 17.77 -5.60 -22.62
C LEU A 56 18.85 -5.82 -21.55
N ALA A 57 18.44 -6.17 -20.32
CA ALA A 57 19.37 -6.47 -19.24
C ALA A 57 20.23 -7.71 -19.54
N ALA A 58 19.66 -8.74 -20.17
CA ALA A 58 20.38 -9.96 -20.54
C ALA A 58 21.35 -9.78 -21.72
N GLN A 59 21.13 -8.78 -22.58
CA GLN A 59 22.01 -8.47 -23.72
C GLN A 59 23.25 -7.68 -23.31
N GLN A 60 23.26 -7.05 -22.14
CA GLN A 60 24.46 -6.39 -21.63
C GLN A 60 25.43 -7.48 -21.18
N GLY A 61 26.40 -7.81 -22.03
CA GLY A 61 27.58 -8.59 -21.65
C GLY A 61 28.29 -7.95 -20.46
N ALA A 62 29.15 -8.71 -19.79
CA ALA A 62 29.84 -8.34 -18.55
C ALA A 62 30.90 -7.22 -18.74
N ASP A 63 30.50 -6.09 -19.32
CA ASP A 63 31.38 -4.99 -19.71
C ASP A 63 31.06 -3.68 -18.96
N GLU A 64 32.12 -2.88 -18.82
CA GLU A 64 32.18 -1.55 -18.17
C GLU A 64 31.20 -0.50 -18.74
N GLU A 65 30.50 -0.79 -19.84
CA GLU A 65 29.55 0.09 -20.53
C GLU A 65 28.07 -0.10 -20.13
N ALA A 66 27.77 -1.03 -19.21
CA ALA A 66 26.40 -1.26 -18.78
C ALA A 66 25.73 0.02 -18.22
N HIS A 67 24.42 0.18 -18.42
CA HIS A 67 23.69 1.36 -17.93
C HIS A 67 23.79 1.44 -16.39
N PRO A 68 23.97 2.62 -15.75
CA PRO A 68 24.19 2.72 -14.31
C PRO A 68 23.12 2.07 -13.41
N LEU A 69 21.89 1.92 -13.91
CA LEU A 69 20.79 1.22 -13.21
C LEU A 69 20.88 -0.31 -13.28
N LEU A 70 21.68 -0.85 -14.19
CA LEU A 70 21.90 -2.29 -14.40
C LEU A 70 23.21 -2.77 -13.77
N ARG A 71 24.10 -1.85 -13.37
CA ARG A 71 25.37 -2.18 -12.70
C ARG A 71 25.12 -2.65 -11.27
N VAL A 72 25.63 -3.83 -10.95
CA VAL A 72 25.80 -4.27 -9.56
C VAL A 72 26.96 -3.48 -8.96
N ARG A 73 26.78 -2.91 -7.77
CA ARG A 73 27.83 -2.18 -7.05
C ARG A 73 28.45 -3.11 -6.01
N ASP A 74 29.76 -3.22 -6.00
CA ASP A 74 30.49 -4.06 -5.04
C ASP A 74 30.36 -3.51 -3.61
N GLU A 75 30.36 -2.19 -3.46
CA GLU A 75 30.20 -1.52 -2.18
C GLU A 75 28.93 -0.65 -2.14
N ILE A 76 28.05 -0.92 -1.17
CA ILE A 76 26.83 -0.14 -0.94
C ILE A 76 27.06 0.82 0.21
N ASN A 77 27.39 2.08 -0.12
CA ASN A 77 27.62 3.13 0.88
C ASN A 77 26.33 3.72 1.46
N ARG A 78 25.23 3.68 0.72
CA ARG A 78 23.92 4.22 1.12
C ARG A 78 22.79 3.43 0.46
N ALA A 79 21.73 3.18 1.21
CA ALA A 79 20.49 2.61 0.70
C ALA A 79 19.35 3.63 0.85
N GLY A 80 18.52 3.75 -0.18
CA GLY A 80 17.28 4.52 -0.12
C GLY A 80 16.11 3.60 0.19
N LEU A 81 15.30 3.96 1.19
CA LEU A 81 14.05 3.27 1.50
C LEU A 81 12.87 4.17 1.16
N VAL A 82 11.96 3.67 0.32
CA VAL A 82 10.69 4.34 0.02
C VAL A 82 9.56 3.56 0.70
N LEU A 83 8.96 4.15 1.72
CA LEU A 83 7.85 3.57 2.46
C LEU A 83 6.53 4.21 2.04
N ILE A 84 5.60 3.40 1.56
CA ILE A 84 4.25 3.83 1.18
C ILE A 84 3.28 3.43 2.30
N THR A 85 2.54 4.40 2.83
CA THR A 85 1.52 4.19 3.88
C THR A 85 0.19 4.85 3.49
N ALA A 86 -0.86 4.66 4.29
CA ALA A 86 -2.14 5.30 4.07
C ALA A 86 -2.18 6.68 4.73
N ASP A 87 -2.70 7.68 4.00
CA ASP A 87 -2.90 9.05 4.51
C ASP A 87 -3.99 9.13 5.60
N LYS A 88 -4.92 8.17 5.62
CA LYS A 88 -6.09 8.16 6.51
C LYS A 88 -5.94 7.15 7.64
N GLY A 89 -6.48 7.50 8.81
CA GLY A 89 -6.65 6.58 9.94
C GLY A 89 -7.81 5.59 9.76
N LEU A 90 -8.13 4.85 10.84
CA LEU A 90 -9.17 3.82 10.87
C LEU A 90 -8.96 2.66 9.87
N ALA A 91 -7.70 2.40 9.51
CA ALA A 91 -7.27 1.33 8.60
C ALA A 91 -6.76 0.07 9.36
N GLY A 92 -7.22 -0.14 10.59
CA GLY A 92 -6.71 -1.19 11.48
C GLY A 92 -5.22 -1.03 11.75
N SER A 93 -4.47 -2.13 11.68
CA SER A 93 -3.02 -2.18 11.91
C SER A 93 -2.17 -1.91 10.67
N TYR A 94 -2.76 -1.46 9.56
CA TYR A 94 -2.06 -1.30 8.27
C TYR A 94 -0.78 -0.45 8.37
N ASN A 95 -0.90 0.83 8.79
CA ASN A 95 0.25 1.73 8.89
C ASN A 95 1.28 1.24 9.92
N HIS A 96 0.82 0.70 11.05
CA HIS A 96 1.72 0.16 12.07
C HIS A 96 2.57 -1.00 11.51
N ASN A 97 1.95 -1.95 10.82
CA ASN A 97 2.64 -3.09 10.24
C ASN A 97 3.64 -2.68 9.16
N MET A 98 3.29 -1.70 8.30
CA MET A 98 4.20 -1.18 7.28
C MET A 98 5.42 -0.49 7.89
N ILE A 99 5.20 0.33 8.92
CA ILE A 99 6.28 1.01 9.64
C ILE A 99 7.16 -0.03 10.37
N GLN A 100 6.57 -1.02 11.04
CA GLN A 100 7.32 -2.09 11.70
C GLN A 100 8.15 -2.93 10.72
N ALA A 101 7.62 -3.23 9.53
CA ALA A 101 8.37 -3.92 8.49
C ALA A 101 9.59 -3.09 8.02
N ALA A 102 9.41 -1.78 7.82
CA ALA A 102 10.52 -0.87 7.51
C ALA A 102 11.56 -0.81 8.63
N TRP A 103 11.13 -0.72 9.88
CA TRP A 103 12.01 -0.72 11.05
C TRP A 103 12.78 -2.03 11.27
N ARG A 104 12.27 -3.17 10.78
CA ARG A 104 13.00 -4.45 10.83
C ARG A 104 14.03 -4.58 9.71
N PHE A 105 13.85 -3.85 8.62
CA PHE A 105 14.77 -3.83 7.50
C PHE A 105 15.97 -2.93 7.78
N VAL A 106 15.76 -1.84 8.51
CA VAL A 106 16.80 -0.92 9.01
C VAL A 106 17.45 -1.47 10.28
#